data_AF-A0A833UW02-F1
#
_entry.id   AF-A0A833UW02-F1
#
_cell.length_a   1.000
_cell.length_b   1.000
_cell.length_c   1.000
_cell.angle_alpha   90.00
_cell.angle_beta   90.00
_cell.angle_gamma   90.00
#
_symmetry.space_group_name_H-M   'P 1'
#
loop_
_entity.id
_entity.type
_entity.pdbx_description
1 polymer ?
#
loop_
_entity_poly.entity_id
_entity_poly.type
_entity_poly.pdbx_seq_one_letter_code
_entity_poly.pdbx_strand_id
1 'polypeptide(L)'
;MPEETTSIDYIMEAASGPHFFGLRLDGLLSSSPASSSSSLAQRSSASASSLSPLAADSNFPKQPFVIGVSGGTASGKTTVCDMIIQQLHDHRVVLVNQDLFYRGLISEESELVHEYNFDHPEAFDTEQLLDCIQKLKSGQSYQVPIYDFKIHRRCSDSFRQVLP
;
A
#
# COMPACT_ATOMS: atom_id res chain seq x y z
N MET A 1 20.56 -18.42 32.74
CA MET A 1 20.61 -18.83 31.32
C MET A 1 19.82 -20.11 31.21
N PRO A 2 18.68 -20.06 30.49
CA PRO A 2 18.64 -20.82 29.24
C PRO A 2 17.88 -20.13 28.08
N GLU A 3 18.39 -20.40 26.88
CA GLU A 3 17.71 -20.70 25.60
C GLU A 3 16.76 -19.65 24.98
N GLU A 4 17.34 -18.80 24.13
CA GLU A 4 16.63 -18.03 23.10
C GLU A 4 16.13 -18.97 21.99
N THR A 5 14.87 -19.38 22.04
CA THR A 5 14.16 -19.96 20.90
C THR A 5 13.69 -18.84 19.98
N THR A 6 14.61 -18.33 19.14
CA THR A 6 14.26 -17.51 17.97
C THR A 6 13.29 -18.28 17.08
N SER A 7 12.01 -17.91 17.15
CA SER A 7 10.92 -18.51 16.38
C SER A 7 11.12 -18.29 14.88
N ILE A 8 10.81 -19.31 14.07
CA ILE A 8 11.00 -19.34 12.61
C ILE A 8 10.27 -18.19 11.90
N ASP A 9 9.20 -17.66 12.48
CA ASP A 9 8.46 -16.51 11.93
C ASP A 9 9.24 -15.19 12.04
N TYR A 10 10.06 -15.03 13.10
CA TYR A 10 11.01 -13.91 13.19
C TYR A 10 12.09 -14.01 12.12
N ILE A 11 12.45 -15.24 11.70
CA ILE A 11 13.42 -15.46 10.62
C ILE A 11 12.81 -15.12 9.25
N MET A 12 11.50 -15.29 9.04
CA MET A 12 10.86 -14.83 7.79
C MET A 12 10.74 -13.30 7.72
N GLU A 13 10.46 -12.64 8.84
CA GLU A 13 10.41 -11.18 8.91
C GLU A 13 11.83 -10.55 8.87
N ALA A 14 12.83 -11.18 9.50
CA ALA A 14 14.22 -10.73 9.47
C ALA A 14 14.97 -11.10 8.17
N ALA A 15 14.55 -12.14 7.44
CA ALA A 15 15.08 -12.47 6.11
C ALA A 15 14.61 -11.49 5.04
N SER A 16 13.56 -10.72 5.33
CA SER A 16 13.21 -9.51 4.60
C SER A 16 14.08 -8.37 5.14
N GLY A 17 15.36 -8.35 4.74
CA GLY A 17 16.29 -7.27 5.08
C GLY A 17 15.69 -5.87 4.80
N PRO A 18 16.30 -4.80 5.33
CA PRO A 18 15.78 -3.45 5.19
C PRO A 18 15.70 -3.07 3.71
N HIS A 19 14.51 -3.19 3.12
CA HIS A 19 14.26 -2.70 1.78
C HIS A 19 14.24 -1.18 1.87
N PHE A 20 15.40 -0.63 1.53
CA PHE A 20 15.70 0.75 1.28
C PHE A 20 14.59 1.43 0.48
N PHE A 21 13.74 2.22 1.15
CA PHE A 21 12.93 3.26 0.52
C PHE A 21 13.43 4.60 1.06
N GLY A 22 14.53 5.05 0.47
CA GLY A 22 15.23 6.26 0.85
C GLY A 22 14.34 7.50 0.77
N LEU A 23 14.13 8.14 1.91
CA LEU A 23 13.85 9.56 1.97
C LEU A 23 15.13 10.30 1.57
N ARG A 24 15.09 11.06 0.47
CA ARG A 24 15.96 12.22 0.33
C ARG A 24 15.18 13.39 -0.25
N LEU A 25 14.90 14.35 0.64
CA LEU A 25 14.26 15.63 0.41
C LEU A 25 15.33 16.67 0.04
N ASP A 26 15.09 17.35 -1.09
CA ASP A 26 15.52 18.66 -1.61
C ASP A 26 16.89 19.31 -1.31
N GLY A 27 17.44 19.95 -2.35
CA GLY A 27 18.56 20.89 -2.25
C GLY A 27 18.96 21.54 -3.58
N LEU A 28 18.39 22.73 -3.83
CA LEU A 28 18.68 23.69 -4.91
C LEU A 28 20.17 24.06 -5.04
N LEU A 29 20.67 24.29 -6.28
CA LEU A 29 21.27 25.55 -6.79
C LEU A 29 22.18 25.39 -8.04
N SER A 30 22.00 26.33 -8.97
CA SER A 30 22.92 26.81 -10.04
C SER A 30 23.10 25.92 -11.29
N SER A 31 23.17 26.42 -12.54
CA SER A 31 23.22 27.77 -13.13
C SER A 31 22.99 27.68 -14.65
N SER A 32 22.47 28.76 -15.26
CA SER A 32 22.20 28.99 -16.70
C SER A 32 23.47 28.99 -17.61
N PRO A 33 23.41 29.18 -18.96
CA PRO A 33 23.01 30.46 -19.58
C PRO A 33 22.18 30.38 -20.89
N ALA A 34 21.79 31.58 -21.33
CA ALA A 34 20.89 31.96 -22.41
C ALA A 34 21.47 31.89 -23.83
N SER A 35 20.58 31.90 -24.83
CA SER A 35 20.76 32.71 -26.05
C SER A 35 19.45 32.91 -26.81
N SER A 36 19.17 34.18 -27.09
CA SER A 36 18.08 34.80 -27.84
C SER A 36 18.36 34.89 -29.35
N SER A 37 17.34 34.87 -30.22
CA SER A 37 17.10 35.92 -31.25
C SER A 37 15.95 35.59 -32.24
N SER A 38 14.97 36.49 -32.24
CA SER A 38 14.10 37.01 -33.32
C SER A 38 14.18 36.48 -34.77
N SER A 39 12.99 36.30 -35.38
CA SER A 39 12.71 36.78 -36.74
C SER A 39 11.21 36.99 -36.99
N LEU A 40 10.88 38.17 -37.52
CA LEU A 40 9.57 38.71 -37.88
C LEU A 40 9.25 38.34 -39.34
N ALA A 41 8.05 37.82 -39.66
CA ALA A 41 7.43 37.98 -40.98
C ALA A 41 5.93 37.59 -40.99
N GLN A 42 5.13 38.51 -41.54
CA GLN A 42 3.74 38.40 -42.03
C GLN A 42 3.41 37.03 -42.66
N ARG A 43 2.16 36.55 -42.73
CA ARG A 43 1.06 37.09 -43.55
C ARG A 43 -0.19 36.18 -43.44
N SER A 44 -1.34 36.74 -43.77
CA SER A 44 -2.69 36.19 -43.70
C SER A 44 -2.98 34.98 -44.62
N SER A 45 -3.99 34.19 -44.23
CA SER A 45 -5.09 33.63 -45.06
C SER A 45 -5.34 32.12 -44.96
N ALA A 46 -6.64 31.81 -45.04
CA ALA A 46 -7.29 30.56 -45.44
C ALA A 46 -7.50 29.46 -44.39
N SER A 47 -8.79 29.15 -44.23
CA SER A 47 -9.41 28.03 -43.55
C SER A 47 -8.76 26.68 -43.90
N ALA A 48 -8.51 25.87 -42.88
CA ALA A 48 -8.60 24.42 -42.97
C ALA A 48 -9.03 23.89 -41.61
N SER A 49 -10.27 23.45 -41.56
CA SER A 49 -10.83 22.56 -40.54
C SER A 49 -9.82 21.47 -40.15
N SER A 50 -9.29 21.56 -38.95
CA SER A 50 -8.87 20.38 -38.22
C SER A 50 -9.77 20.32 -37.00
N LEU A 51 -10.82 19.52 -37.13
CA LEU A 51 -11.47 18.91 -35.98
C LEU A 51 -10.36 18.14 -35.28
N SER A 52 -9.67 18.78 -34.34
CA SER A 52 -8.96 18.06 -33.31
C SER A 52 -9.98 17.06 -32.78
N PRO A 53 -9.70 15.75 -32.75
CA PRO A 53 -10.48 14.90 -31.89
C PRO A 53 -10.37 15.60 -30.54
N LEU A 54 -11.51 15.94 -29.95
CA LEU A 54 -11.61 16.02 -28.50
C LEU A 54 -11.19 14.62 -28.05
N ALA A 55 -9.87 14.37 -28.01
CA ALA A 55 -9.28 13.47 -27.07
C ALA A 55 -9.79 14.06 -25.77
N ALA A 56 -10.91 13.53 -25.30
CA ALA A 56 -11.22 13.55 -23.91
C ALA A 56 -9.96 13.00 -23.28
N ASP A 57 -9.08 13.90 -22.86
CA ASP A 57 -8.15 13.66 -21.78
C ASP A 57 -9.09 13.27 -20.65
N SER A 58 -9.38 11.99 -20.63
CA SER A 58 -10.09 11.29 -19.60
C SER A 58 -9.06 11.20 -18.48
N ASN A 59 -8.68 12.38 -17.97
CA ASN A 59 -7.94 12.61 -16.75
C ASN A 59 -8.87 12.32 -15.56
N PHE A 60 -9.68 11.26 -15.71
CA PHE A 60 -10.29 10.61 -14.59
C PHE A 60 -9.14 9.93 -13.85
N PRO A 61 -9.01 10.16 -12.53
CA PRO A 61 -8.02 9.43 -11.75
C PRO A 61 -8.26 7.94 -11.99
N LYS A 62 -7.25 7.25 -12.54
CA LYS A 62 -7.33 5.82 -12.80
C LYS A 62 -7.56 5.14 -11.46
N GLN A 63 -8.77 4.62 -11.27
CA GLN A 63 -9.13 3.87 -10.08
C GLN A 63 -8.22 2.63 -9.99
N PRO A 64 -7.61 2.34 -8.83
CA PRO A 64 -6.82 1.13 -8.63
C PRO A 64 -7.63 -0.14 -8.93
N PHE A 65 -6.97 -1.13 -9.51
CA PHE A 65 -7.53 -2.47 -9.70
C PHE A 65 -7.30 -3.30 -8.43
N VAL A 66 -8.36 -3.89 -7.89
CA VAL A 66 -8.31 -4.65 -6.63
C VAL A 66 -8.35 -6.15 -6.94
N ILE A 67 -7.36 -6.88 -6.45
CA ILE A 67 -7.26 -8.34 -6.55
C ILE A 67 -7.39 -8.93 -5.14
N GLY A 68 -8.41 -9.75 -4.92
CA GLY A 68 -8.58 -10.50 -3.68
C GLY A 68 -7.89 -11.86 -3.78
N VAL A 69 -7.01 -12.18 -2.83
CA VAL A 69 -6.34 -13.48 -2.71
C VAL A 69 -6.82 -14.14 -1.42
N SER A 70 -7.49 -15.28 -1.52
CA SER A 70 -8.07 -16.00 -0.37
C SER A 70 -7.67 -17.48 -0.39
N GLY A 71 -7.84 -18.16 0.74
CA GLY A 71 -7.39 -19.53 0.98
C GLY A 71 -7.09 -19.78 2.46
N GLY A 72 -7.00 -21.05 2.87
CA GLY A 72 -6.69 -21.44 4.24
C GLY A 72 -5.34 -20.91 4.74
N THR A 73 -5.12 -20.98 6.04
CA THR A 73 -3.79 -20.69 6.60
C THR A 73 -2.72 -21.58 5.97
N ALA A 74 -1.51 -21.06 5.80
CA ALA A 74 -0.38 -21.73 5.15
C ALA A 74 -0.61 -22.20 3.68
N SER A 75 -1.67 -21.76 3.00
CA SER A 75 -1.92 -22.14 1.60
C SER A 75 -1.02 -21.43 0.57
N GLY A 76 -0.13 -20.52 1.00
CA GLY A 76 0.79 -19.79 0.13
C GLY A 76 0.29 -18.43 -0.38
N LYS A 77 -0.76 -17.84 0.21
CA LYS A 77 -1.32 -16.53 -0.21
C LYS A 77 -0.26 -15.43 -0.25
N THR A 78 0.47 -15.26 0.84
CA THR A 78 1.53 -14.24 0.97
C THR A 78 2.60 -14.44 -0.09
N THR A 79 3.07 -15.69 -0.27
CA THR A 79 4.05 -16.04 -1.30
C THR A 79 3.58 -15.67 -2.70
N VAL A 80 2.33 -15.97 -3.05
CA VAL A 80 1.76 -15.61 -4.35
C VAL A 80 1.67 -14.09 -4.52
N CYS A 81 1.21 -13.36 -3.50
CA CYS A 81 1.18 -11.90 -3.53
C CYS A 81 2.57 -11.30 -3.75
N ASP A 82 3.58 -11.78 -3.04
CA ASP A 82 4.97 -11.31 -3.15
C ASP A 82 5.54 -11.58 -4.54
N MET A 83 5.29 -12.77 -5.10
CA MET A 83 5.69 -13.11 -6.46
C MET A 83 5.03 -12.18 -7.50
N ILE A 84 3.74 -11.86 -7.34
CA ILE A 84 3.04 -10.93 -8.23
C ILE A 84 3.68 -9.53 -8.15
N ILE A 85 3.92 -9.03 -6.94
CA ILE A 85 4.55 -7.72 -6.71
C ILE A 85 5.94 -7.67 -7.36
N GLN A 86 6.74 -8.73 -7.19
CA GLN A 86 8.07 -8.84 -7.80
C GLN A 86 8.03 -8.81 -9.34
N GLN A 87 7.03 -9.45 -9.95
CA GLN A 87 6.88 -9.54 -11.41
C GLN A 87 6.33 -8.26 -12.04
N LEU A 88 5.49 -7.50 -11.32
CA LEU A 88 4.89 -6.28 -11.86
C LEU A 88 5.91 -5.16 -12.04
N HIS A 89 7.04 -5.18 -11.33
CA HIS A 89 8.11 -4.17 -11.35
C HIS A 89 7.64 -2.71 -11.19
N ASP A 90 6.35 -2.46 -10.93
CA ASP A 90 5.73 -1.14 -10.79
C ASP A 90 5.74 -0.74 -9.30
N HIS A 91 6.05 0.53 -9.06
CA HIS A 91 6.15 1.11 -7.73
C HIS A 91 4.79 1.42 -7.08
N ARG A 92 3.67 1.11 -7.74
CA ARG A 92 2.31 1.45 -7.31
C ARG A 92 1.45 0.24 -6.98
N VAL A 93 2.05 -0.77 -6.35
CA VAL A 93 1.31 -1.90 -5.79
C VAL A 93 1.20 -1.74 -4.29
N VAL A 94 -0.03 -1.82 -3.78
CA VAL A 94 -0.33 -1.76 -2.35
C VAL A 94 -0.80 -3.12 -1.88
N LEU A 95 -0.11 -3.70 -0.89
CA LEU A 95 -0.50 -4.94 -0.22
C LEU A 95 -1.22 -4.63 1.10
N VAL A 96 -2.50 -5.01 1.16
CA VAL A 96 -3.32 -4.96 2.37
C VAL A 96 -3.56 -6.38 2.86
N ASN A 97 -3.05 -6.71 4.05
CA ASN A 97 -3.28 -8.01 4.68
C ASN A 97 -4.44 -7.93 5.69
N GLN A 98 -5.41 -8.84 5.58
CA GLN A 98 -6.54 -8.96 6.50
C GLN A 98 -6.10 -9.26 7.95
N ASP A 99 -4.97 -9.95 8.14
CA ASP A 99 -4.47 -10.30 9.49
C ASP A 99 -4.15 -9.05 10.33
N LEU A 100 -3.86 -7.91 9.70
CA LEU A 100 -3.64 -6.65 10.41
C LEU A 100 -4.93 -6.08 11.03
N PHE A 101 -6.09 -6.56 10.57
CA PHE A 101 -7.41 -6.11 10.99
C PHE A 101 -8.05 -7.08 11.99
N TYR A 102 -7.30 -7.99 12.61
CA TYR A 102 -7.77 -8.66 13.83
C TYR A 102 -8.20 -7.64 14.87
N ARG A 103 -9.30 -7.89 15.59
CA ARG A 103 -9.61 -7.13 16.79
C ARG A 103 -8.57 -7.45 17.86
N GLY A 104 -8.26 -6.47 18.70
CA GLY A 104 -7.51 -6.77 19.92
C GLY A 104 -8.39 -7.55 20.88
N LEU A 105 -7.84 -8.57 21.53
CA LEU A 105 -8.56 -9.31 22.57
C LEU A 105 -8.81 -8.41 23.78
N ILE A 106 -10.00 -8.54 24.37
CA ILE A 106 -10.28 -7.99 25.70
C ILE A 106 -9.60 -8.83 26.78
N SER A 107 -9.55 -8.33 28.01
CA SER A 107 -8.85 -8.99 29.12
C SER A 107 -9.34 -10.42 29.33
N GLU A 108 -10.66 -10.62 29.31
CA GLU A 108 -11.30 -11.92 29.52
C GLU A 108 -10.95 -12.93 28.41
N GLU A 109 -10.92 -12.49 27.15
CA GLU A 109 -10.54 -13.31 26.01
C GLU A 109 -9.04 -13.63 26.02
N SER A 110 -8.21 -12.69 26.50
CA SER A 110 -6.76 -12.88 26.61
C SER A 110 -6.39 -13.94 27.64
N GLU A 111 -7.18 -14.10 28.71
CA GLU A 111 -6.98 -15.15 29.72
C GLU A 111 -7.28 -16.55 29.14
N LEU A 112 -8.20 -16.63 28.19
CA LEU A 112 -8.65 -17.86 27.53
C LEU A 112 -8.20 -17.93 26.05
N VAL A 113 -7.06 -17.32 25.72
CA VAL A 113 -6.58 -17.18 24.34
C VAL A 113 -6.49 -18.51 23.57
N HIS A 114 -6.22 -19.61 24.27
CA HIS A 114 -6.11 -20.95 23.71
C HIS A 114 -7.47 -21.54 23.29
N GLU A 115 -8.57 -20.99 23.79
CA GLU A 115 -9.94 -21.35 23.40
C GLU A 115 -10.52 -20.37 22.37
N TYR A 116 -9.84 -19.24 22.14
CA TYR A 116 -10.31 -18.21 21.22
C TYR A 116 -10.16 -18.64 19.76
N ASN A 117 -11.25 -18.54 19.00
CA ASN A 117 -11.27 -18.89 17.58
C ASN A 117 -10.91 -17.68 16.69
N PHE A 118 -9.65 -17.61 16.27
CA PHE A 118 -9.14 -16.57 15.36
C PHE A 118 -9.61 -16.70 13.90
N ASP A 119 -10.28 -17.80 13.54
CA ASP A 119 -10.86 -17.98 12.20
C ASP A 119 -12.33 -17.55 12.15
N HIS A 120 -12.92 -17.18 13.30
CA HIS A 120 -14.30 -16.71 13.33
C HIS A 120 -14.41 -15.33 12.65
N PRO A 121 -15.47 -15.06 11.85
CA PRO A 121 -15.64 -13.76 11.19
C PRO A 121 -15.60 -12.57 12.14
N GLU A 122 -16.11 -12.73 13.37
CA GLU A 122 -16.09 -11.68 14.39
C GLU A 122 -14.70 -11.40 14.96
N ALA A 123 -13.69 -12.25 14.73
CA ALA A 123 -12.32 -11.96 15.13
C ALA A 123 -11.71 -10.80 14.33
N PHE A 124 -12.31 -10.44 13.18
CA PHE A 124 -11.85 -9.38 12.30
C PHE A 124 -12.72 -8.12 12.41
N ASP A 125 -12.07 -6.96 12.40
CA ASP A 125 -12.72 -5.67 12.21
C ASP A 125 -12.94 -5.42 10.72
N THR A 126 -13.98 -6.08 10.20
CA THR A 126 -14.29 -6.08 8.77
C THR A 126 -14.67 -4.68 8.27
N GLU A 127 -15.33 -3.88 9.10
CA GLU A 127 -15.71 -2.49 8.76
C GLU A 127 -14.47 -1.62 8.55
N GLN A 128 -13.46 -1.73 9.42
CA GLN A 128 -12.19 -1.01 9.24
C GLN A 128 -11.42 -1.47 8.00
N LEU A 129 -11.42 -2.77 7.70
CA LEU A 129 -10.83 -3.29 6.46
C LEU A 129 -11.53 -2.75 5.21
N LEU A 130 -12.87 -2.69 5.21
CA LEU A 130 -13.65 -2.13 4.11
C LEU A 130 -13.37 -0.64 3.92
N ASP A 131 -13.34 0.14 4.99
CA ASP A 131 -12.98 1.58 4.96
C ASP A 131 -11.56 1.79 4.38
N CYS A 132 -10.60 0.96 4.78
CA CYS A 132 -9.25 0.96 4.24
C CYS A 132 -9.25 0.76 2.72
N ILE A 133 -9.89 -0.32 2.24
CA ILE A 133 -9.95 -0.65 0.81
C ILE A 133 -10.65 0.46 0.02
N GLN A 134 -11.75 1.01 0.54
CA GLN A 134 -12.51 2.08 -0.10
C GLN A 134 -11.68 3.36 -0.24
N LYS A 135 -10.99 3.78 0.82
CA LYS A 135 -10.11 4.97 0.79
C LYS A 135 -8.96 4.81 -0.19
N LEU A 136 -8.25 3.67 -0.14
CA LEU A 136 -7.16 3.39 -1.07
C LEU A 136 -7.64 3.36 -2.52
N LYS A 137 -8.79 2.72 -2.79
CA LYS A 137 -9.41 2.71 -4.12
C LYS A 137 -9.81 4.12 -4.59
N SER A 138 -10.20 5.00 -3.68
CA SER A 138 -10.51 6.40 -4.01
C SER A 138 -9.27 7.30 -4.22
N GLY A 139 -8.05 6.76 -4.11
CA GLY A 139 -6.82 7.53 -4.20
C GLY A 139 -6.52 8.33 -2.92
N GLN A 140 -7.07 7.91 -1.79
CA GLN A 140 -6.78 8.47 -0.48
C GLN A 140 -5.83 7.58 0.31
N SER A 141 -4.88 8.18 1.02
CA SER A 141 -4.00 7.44 1.93
C SER A 141 -4.75 6.89 3.13
N TYR A 142 -4.23 5.81 3.73
CA TYR A 142 -4.82 5.18 4.90
C TYR A 142 -3.78 4.88 5.98
N GLN A 143 -4.19 4.94 7.25
CA GLN A 143 -3.40 4.51 8.40
C GLN A 143 -3.81 3.11 8.79
N VAL A 144 -3.07 2.11 8.30
CA VAL A 144 -3.36 0.70 8.58
C VAL A 144 -2.94 0.40 10.03
N PRO A 145 -3.79 -0.28 10.83
CA PRO A 145 -3.42 -0.67 12.19
C PRO A 145 -2.22 -1.62 12.20
N ILE A 146 -1.50 -1.62 13.31
CA ILE A 146 -0.47 -2.62 13.60
C ILE A 146 -1.03 -3.58 14.64
N TYR A 147 -0.93 -4.88 14.35
CA TYR A 147 -1.38 -5.94 15.23
C TYR A 147 -0.18 -6.75 15.71
N ASP A 148 -0.08 -6.94 17.02
CA ASP A 148 0.94 -7.78 17.65
C ASP A 148 0.36 -9.19 17.88
N PHE A 149 0.84 -10.14 17.07
CA PHE A 149 0.41 -11.54 17.12
C PHE A 149 0.89 -12.29 18.37
N LYS A 150 1.91 -11.79 19.08
CA LYS A 150 2.43 -12.45 20.29
C LYS A 150 1.54 -12.18 21.51
N ILE A 151 0.99 -10.97 21.59
CA ILE A 151 0.13 -10.55 22.70
C ILE A 151 -1.35 -10.41 22.30
N HIS A 152 -1.68 -10.68 21.04
CA HIS A 152 -3.02 -10.60 20.46
C HIS A 152 -3.73 -9.25 20.69
N ARG A 153 -3.00 -8.16 20.47
CA ARG A 153 -3.49 -6.78 20.66
C ARG A 153 -3.08 -5.86 19.52
N ARG A 154 -3.88 -4.81 19.32
CA ARG A 154 -3.53 -3.69 18.44
C ARG A 154 -2.61 -2.72 19.16
N CYS A 155 -1.65 -2.16 18.43
CA CYS A 155 -0.90 -1.00 18.89
C CYS A 155 -1.79 0.24 18.80
N SER A 156 -2.08 0.87 19.93
CA SER A 156 -2.93 2.08 20.00
C SER A 156 -2.24 3.31 19.43
N ASP A 157 -0.92 3.39 19.56
CA ASP A 157 -0.14 4.60 19.27
C ASP A 157 0.66 4.50 17.96
N SER A 158 0.42 3.47 17.15
CA SER A 158 1.23 3.22 15.96
C SER A 158 0.40 2.63 14.83
N PHE A 159 0.68 3.12 13.63
CA PHE A 159 0.01 2.72 12.39
C PHE A 159 1.03 2.72 11.24
N ARG A 160 0.74 1.93 10.21
CA ARG A 160 1.48 1.96 8.96
C ARG A 160 0.78 2.91 7.99
N GLN A 161 1.44 4.00 7.62
CA GLN A 161 0.95 4.89 6.57
C GLN A 161 1.04 4.19 5.20
N VAL A 162 -0.08 4.09 4.49
CA VAL A 162 -0.16 3.52 3.15
C VAL A 162 -0.61 4.61 2.17
N LEU A 163 0.14 4.77 1.09
CA LEU A 163 -0.14 5.70 0.01
C LEU A 163 -0.73 4.92 -1.20
N PRO A 164 -1.75 5.45 -1.87
CA PRO A 164 -2.41 4.84 -3.01
C PRO A 164 -1.61 4.98 -4.32
#